data_AF-A0A1R1YJA3-F1
#
_entry.id   AF-A0A1R1YJA3-F1
#
_cell.length_a   1.000
_cell.length_b   1.000
_cell.length_c   1.000
_cell.angle_alpha   90.00
_cell.angle_beta   90.00
_cell.angle_gamma   90.00
#
_symmetry.space_group_name_H-M   'P 1'
#
loop_
_entity.id
_entity.type
_entity.pdbx_description
1 polymer ?
#
loop_
_entity_poly.entity_id
_entity_poly.type
_entity_poly.pdbx_seq_one_letter_code
_entity_poly.pdbx_strand_id
1 'polypeptide(L)'
;MKDQFMDQFSNVHLWSDSGPHFRSQELLYSIFFDFDSDFEKNFTLNFFAEYHGKILVDGHFGFLSRWFSQAELCGDILDIHHLI
;
A
#
# COMPACT_ATOMS: atom_id res chain seq x y z
N MET A 1 -0.90 -9.55 27.29
CA MET A 1 -0.85 -8.29 28.05
C MET A 1 -1.89 -7.40 27.40
N LYS A 2 -2.97 -7.01 28.09
CA LYS A 2 -3.99 -6.15 27.48
C LYS A 2 -3.34 -4.81 27.17
N ASP A 3 -3.25 -4.49 25.89
CA ASP A 3 -2.52 -3.32 25.42
C ASP A 3 -3.39 -2.08 25.62
N GLN A 4 -3.13 -1.35 26.71
CA GLN A 4 -3.95 -0.23 27.20
C GLN A 4 -4.11 0.87 26.13
N PHE A 5 -3.19 0.94 25.18
CA PHE A 5 -3.28 1.80 24.01
C PHE A 5 -4.38 1.38 23.04
N MET A 6 -4.59 0.09 22.82
CA MET A 6 -5.61 -0.40 21.86
C MET A 6 -7.02 -0.32 22.42
N ASP A 7 -7.18 -0.27 23.75
CA ASP A 7 -8.47 -0.18 24.42
C ASP A 7 -9.24 1.11 24.09
N GLN A 8 -8.54 2.20 23.73
CA GLN A 8 -9.18 3.47 23.38
C GLN A 8 -9.89 3.47 22.02
N PHE A 9 -9.65 2.46 21.19
CA PHE A 9 -10.26 2.34 19.87
C PHE A 9 -11.36 1.28 19.90
N SER A 10 -12.45 1.51 19.17
CA SER A 10 -13.55 0.52 19.04
C SER A 10 -13.60 -0.12 17.65
N ASN A 11 -13.01 0.52 16.65
CA ASN A 11 -13.07 0.09 15.26
C ASN A 11 -11.66 0.04 14.68
N VAL A 12 -11.38 -1.00 13.90
CA VAL A 12 -10.12 -1.19 13.18
C VAL A 12 -10.43 -1.34 11.70
N HIS A 13 -9.93 -0.42 10.89
CA HIS A 13 -10.12 -0.40 9.45
C HIS A 13 -8.80 -0.76 8.75
N LEU A 14 -8.76 -1.94 8.15
CA LEU A 14 -7.63 -2.43 7.36
C LEU A 14 -7.89 -2.11 5.89
N TRP A 15 -6.85 -1.66 5.19
CA TRP A 15 -6.88 -1.36 3.76
C TRP A 15 -5.75 -2.12 3.08
N SER A 16 -6.09 -2.90 2.07
CA SER A 16 -5.14 -3.71 1.31
C SER A 16 -5.32 -3.52 -0.19
N ASP A 17 -4.24 -3.76 -0.94
CA ASP A 17 -4.32 -3.97 -2.38
C ASP A 17 -5.23 -5.17 -2.69
N SER A 18 -5.82 -5.17 -3.88
CA SER A 18 -6.85 -6.08 -4.36
C SER A 18 -6.32 -7.23 -5.22
N GLY A 19 -5.00 -7.29 -5.42
CA GLY A 19 -4.34 -8.43 -6.04
C GLY A 19 -4.68 -9.76 -5.34
N PRO A 20 -4.70 -10.91 -6.04
CA PRO A 20 -5.18 -12.18 -5.49
C PRO A 20 -4.44 -12.63 -4.23
N HIS A 21 -3.15 -12.36 -4.17
CA HIS A 21 -2.30 -12.71 -3.02
C HIS A 21 -2.70 -11.95 -1.74
N PHE A 22 -3.34 -10.80 -1.86
CA PHE A 22 -3.85 -10.01 -0.74
C PHE A 22 -5.25 -10.43 -0.29
N ARG A 23 -5.87 -11.40 -0.96
CA ARG A 23 -7.21 -11.94 -0.65
C ARG A 23 -7.15 -13.42 -0.25
N SER A 24 -6.00 -13.88 0.24
CA SER A 24 -5.86 -15.28 0.68
C SER A 24 -6.83 -15.57 1.83
N GLN A 25 -7.37 -16.79 1.84
CA GLN A 25 -8.32 -17.22 2.88
C GLN A 25 -7.63 -17.25 4.24
N GLU A 26 -6.33 -17.58 4.25
CA GLU A 26 -5.48 -17.58 5.44
C GLU A 26 -5.34 -16.18 6.04
N LEU A 27 -5.17 -15.15 5.21
CA LEU A 27 -5.11 -13.77 5.69
C LEU A 27 -6.45 -13.32 6.26
N LEU A 28 -7.55 -13.62 5.56
CA LEU A 28 -8.90 -13.29 6.03
C LEU A 28 -9.19 -13.98 7.37
N TYR A 29 -8.83 -15.26 7.50
CA TYR A 29 -9.01 -16.02 8.74
C TYR A 29 -8.19 -15.41 9.88
N SER A 30 -6.92 -15.10 9.63
CA SER A 30 -6.05 -14.51 10.67
C SER A 30 -6.58 -13.16 11.17
N ILE A 31 -7.06 -12.30 10.27
CA ILE A 31 -7.62 -10.99 10.64
C ILE A 31 -8.91 -11.13 11.45
N PHE A 32 -9.87 -11.91 10.94
CA PHE A 32 -11.23 -11.91 11.50
C PHE A 32 -11.46 -12.96 12.59
N PHE A 33 -10.55 -13.92 12.77
CA PHE A 33 -10.70 -14.98 13.75
C PHE A 33 -9.61 -14.93 14.81
N ASP A 34 -8.34 -14.96 14.41
CA ASP A 34 -7.24 -14.92 15.37
C ASP A 34 -7.16 -13.53 16.03
N PHE A 35 -7.15 -12.46 15.23
CA PHE A 35 -6.99 -11.09 15.73
C PHE A 35 -8.24 -10.54 16.43
N ASP A 36 -9.44 -10.83 15.93
CA ASP A 36 -10.68 -10.29 16.51
C ASP A 36 -10.97 -10.85 17.91
N SER A 37 -10.69 -12.15 18.09
CA SER A 37 -10.92 -12.84 19.37
C SER A 37 -10.11 -12.27 20.54
N ASP A 38 -8.98 -11.62 20.25
CA ASP A 38 -8.06 -11.08 21.26
C ASP A 38 -8.39 -9.64 21.68
N PHE A 39 -9.08 -8.86 20.84
CA PHE A 39 -9.21 -7.40 21.04
C PHE A 39 -10.65 -6.87 21.20
N GLU A 40 -11.68 -7.69 20.94
CA GLU A 40 -13.10 -7.31 21.05
C GLU A 40 -13.40 -5.96 20.36
N LYS A 41 -12.97 -5.83 19.09
CA LYS A 41 -13.11 -4.61 18.28
C LYS A 41 -13.95 -4.89 17.05
N ASN A 42 -14.54 -3.85 16.45
CA ASN A 42 -15.16 -4.01 15.14
C ASN A 42 -14.11 -3.92 14.04
N PHE A 43 -13.77 -5.06 13.43
CA PHE A 43 -12.86 -5.10 12.29
C PHE A 43 -13.58 -4.89 10.96
N THR A 44 -12.94 -4.15 10.06
CA THR A 44 -13.33 -4.08 8.64
C THR A 44 -12.09 -4.18 7.77
N LEU A 45 -12.18 -4.97 6.71
CA LEU A 45 -11.14 -5.10 5.70
C LEU A 45 -11.66 -4.55 4.38
N ASN A 46 -10.96 -3.55 3.86
CA ASN A 46 -11.26 -2.89 2.61
C ASN A 46 -10.18 -3.23 1.58
N PHE A 47 -10.62 -3.38 0.34
CA PHE A 47 -9.73 -3.58 -0.80
C PHE A 47 -9.83 -2.38 -1.74
N PHE A 48 -8.68 -1.91 -2.23
CA PHE A 48 -8.66 -0.90 -3.28
C PHE A 48 -9.36 -1.42 -4.54
N ALA A 49 -10.00 -0.52 -5.30
CA ALA A 49 -10.79 -0.93 -6.46
C ALA A 49 -9.92 -1.50 -7.60
N GLU A 50 -8.70 -1.01 -7.75
CA GLU A 50 -7.84 -1.38 -8.87
C GLU A 50 -7.20 -2.75 -8.66
N TYR A 51 -7.40 -3.63 -9.63
CA TYR A 51 -6.63 -4.85 -9.79
C TYR A 51 -5.46 -4.50 -10.73
N HIS A 52 -4.26 -4.34 -10.19
CA HIS A 52 -3.04 -4.05 -10.95
C HIS A 52 -3.11 -2.82 -11.88
N GLY A 53 -3.54 -1.68 -11.35
CA GLY A 53 -3.26 -0.38 -11.96
C GLY A 53 -2.08 0.25 -11.25
N LYS A 54 -0.94 0.42 -11.92
CA LYS A 54 -0.01 1.47 -11.52
C LYS A 54 -0.84 2.74 -11.42
N ILE A 55 -0.95 3.31 -10.22
CA ILE A 55 -1.74 4.53 -10.06
C ILE A 55 -1.12 5.63 -10.92
N LEU A 56 -1.86 6.70 -11.23
CA LEU A 56 -1.33 7.85 -12.01
C LEU A 56 0.06 8.31 -11.51
N VAL A 57 0.28 8.21 -10.20
CA VAL A 57 1.55 8.48 -9.52
C VAL A 57 2.65 7.49 -9.92
N ASP A 58 2.38 6.18 -9.98
CA ASP A 58 3.34 5.18 -10.44
C ASP A 58 3.69 5.34 -11.92
N GLY A 59 2.71 5.76 -12.73
CA GLY A 59 2.93 6.16 -14.11
C GLY A 59 3.86 7.37 -14.22
N HIS A 60 3.67 8.37 -13.37
CA HIS A 60 4.51 9.56 -13.30
C HIS A 60 5.94 9.24 -12.87
N PHE A 61 6.13 8.43 -11.83
CA PHE A 61 7.46 7.97 -11.42
C PHE A 61 8.13 7.11 -12.49
N GLY A 62 7.37 6.26 -13.20
CA GLY A 62 7.88 5.52 -14.35
C GLY A 62 8.38 6.42 -15.48
N PHE A 63 7.69 7.54 -15.73
CA PHE A 63 8.12 8.55 -16.71
C PHE A 63 9.37 9.28 -16.26
N LEU A 64 9.41 9.76 -15.02
CA LEU A 64 10.57 10.43 -14.43
C LEU A 64 11.80 9.54 -14.47
N SER A 65 11.71 8.29 -13.98
CA SER A 65 12.82 7.34 -14.03
C SER A 65 13.34 7.12 -15.45
N ARG A 66 12.45 7.08 -16.44
CA ARG A 66 12.84 6.93 -17.85
C ARG A 66 13.55 8.16 -18.39
N TRP A 67 13.11 9.37 -18.01
CA TRP A 67 13.80 10.62 -18.35
C TRP A 67 15.18 10.70 -17.70
N PHE A 68 15.30 10.34 -16.41
CA PHE A 68 16.60 10.28 -15.73
C PHE A 68 17.56 9.32 -16.44
N SER A 69 17.14 8.09 -16.72
CA SER A 69 18.00 7.12 -17.43
C SER A 69 18.40 7.58 -18.83
N GLN A 70 17.56 8.32 -19.54
CA GLN A 70 17.91 8.87 -20.85
C GLN A 70 18.89 10.03 -20.75
N ALA A 71 18.69 10.93 -19.79
CA ALA A 71 19.59 12.06 -19.60
C ALA A 71 20.98 11.60 -19.10
N GLU A 72 21.06 10.58 -18.24
CA GLU A 72 22.32 9.94 -17.82
C GLU A 72 23.11 9.34 -19.00
N LEU A 73 22.43 8.89 -20.07
CA LEU A 73 23.09 8.39 -21.27
C LEU A 73 23.68 9.51 -22.14
N CYS A 74 23.21 10.74 -21.99
CA CYS A 74 23.69 11.91 -22.74
C CYS A 74 24.80 12.68 -22.01
N GLY A 75 25.01 12.42 -20.71
CA GLY A 75 26.04 13.05 -19.87
C GLY A 75 25.57 13.23 -18.43
N ASP A 76 26.39 13.87 -17.61
CA ASP A 76 26.01 14.16 -16.21
C ASP A 76 24.81 15.12 -16.15
N ILE A 77 23.80 14.74 -15.36
CA ILE A 77 22.65 15.61 -15.07
C ILE A 77 23.03 16.51 -13.90
N LEU A 78 23.27 17.78 -14.18
CA LEU A 78 23.69 18.75 -13.16
C LEU A 78 22.50 19.47 -12.49
N ASP A 79 21.34 19.54 -13.15
CA ASP A 79 20.11 20.09 -12.59
C ASP A 79 18.83 19.52 -13.24
N ILE A 80 17.67 19.83 -12.65
CA ILE A 80 16.34 19.35 -13.09
C ILE A 80 15.86 19.96 -14.41
N HIS A 81 16.43 21.09 -14.87
CA HIS A 81 16.03 21.72 -16.13
C HIS A 81 16.55 20.95 -17.35
N HIS A 82 17.53 20.06 -17.18
CA HIS A 82 18.00 19.14 -18.22
C HIS A 82 17.01 18.00 -18.52
N LEU A 83 15.91 17.90 -17.77
CA LEU A 83 14.90 16.84 -17.86
C LEU A 83 13.57 17.29 -18.50
N ILE A 84 13.48 18.55 -18.94
CA ILE A 84 12.28 19.19 -19.51
C ILE A 84 12.51 19.46 -20.99
#